data_AF-A0A820JVA1-F1
#
_entry.id   AF-A0A820JVA1-F1
#
_cell.length_a   1.000
_cell.length_b   1.000
_cell.length_c   1.000
_cell.angle_alpha   90.00
_cell.angle_beta   90.00
_cell.angle_gamma   90.00
#
_symmetry.space_group_name_H-M   'P 1'
#
loop_
_entity.id
_entity.type
_entity.pdbx_description
1 polymer ?
#
loop_
_entity_poly.entity_id
_entity_poly.type
_entity_poly.pdbx_seq_one_letter_code
_entity_poly.pdbx_strand_id
1 'polypeptide(L)'
;LFLFPGWNIDTRIKYALFIIIVFCMGIFNEIIIYNRHLLVQRTNVWSSVFVQQLCISLSYGVHMLFAYCLMLLVMTYDIGTFIALIFGLILGHFIFGIIRIRSRTQINSLTTETTPLINTSSHDHSFSTPCCQTE
;
A
#
# COMPACT_ATOMS: atom_id res chain seq x y z
N LEU A 1 14.77 16.68 22.10
CA LEU A 1 15.06 17.80 21.19
C LEU A 1 14.21 19.00 21.65
N PHE A 2 14.87 19.99 22.26
CA PHE A 2 14.32 21.23 22.81
C PHE A 2 14.27 22.33 21.74
N LEU A 3 13.19 22.45 20.96
CA LEU A 3 13.03 23.61 20.06
C LEU A 3 11.92 24.59 20.43
N PHE A 4 11.06 24.27 21.40
CA PHE A 4 10.06 25.20 21.95
C PHE A 4 9.80 24.94 23.45
N PRO A 5 10.12 25.87 24.37
CA PRO A 5 9.95 25.70 25.83
C PRO A 5 8.49 25.66 26.34
N GLY A 6 7.49 25.55 25.46
CA GLY A 6 6.06 25.64 25.82
C GLY A 6 5.22 24.40 25.50
N TRP A 7 5.76 23.42 24.76
CA TRP A 7 5.03 22.18 24.49
C TRP A 7 5.39 21.12 25.51
N ASN A 8 4.98 21.31 26.76
CA ASN A 8 5.19 20.29 27.78
C ASN A 8 4.23 19.11 27.51
N ILE A 9 4.77 17.93 27.22
CA ILE A 9 4.04 16.66 27.04
C ILE A 9 3.62 16.10 28.41
N ASP A 10 3.18 16.97 29.33
CA ASP A 10 2.94 16.63 30.73
C ASP A 10 1.67 15.79 30.96
N THR A 11 0.91 15.51 29.91
CA THR A 11 -0.38 14.82 30.00
C THR A 11 -0.34 13.49 29.25
N ARG A 12 -0.74 12.40 29.93
CA ARG A 12 -0.98 11.06 29.35
C ARG A 12 -1.74 11.09 28.02
N ILE A 13 -2.65 12.05 27.84
CA ILE A 13 -3.43 12.25 26.62
C ILE A 13 -2.53 12.62 25.42
N LYS A 14 -1.53 13.50 25.59
CA LYS A 14 -0.61 13.88 24.52
C LYS A 14 0.23 12.69 24.05
N TYR A 15 0.66 11.86 25.00
CA TYR A 15 1.37 10.62 24.69
C TYR A 15 0.46 9.60 23.97
N ALA A 16 -0.79 9.43 24.42
CA ALA A 16 -1.74 8.54 23.75
C ALA A 16 -2.07 9.00 22.31
N LEU A 17 -2.29 10.30 22.11
CA LEU A 17 -2.50 10.87 20.77
C LEU A 17 -1.29 10.64 19.86
N PHE A 18 -0.08 10.78 20.39
CA PHE A 18 1.14 10.50 19.64
C PHE A 18 1.18 9.04 19.17
N ILE A 19 0.91 8.08 20.06
CA ILE A 19 0.84 6.65 19.69
C ILE A 19 -0.21 6.41 18.60
N ILE A 20 -1.40 7.01 18.72
CA ILE A 20 -2.47 6.88 17.72
C ILE A 20 -2.04 7.46 16.38
N ILE A 21 -1.41 8.63 16.38
CA ILE A 21 -0.89 9.27 15.16
C ILE A 21 0.16 8.38 14.50
N VAL A 22 1.09 7.83 15.28
CA VAL A 22 2.13 6.93 14.77
C VAL A 22 1.54 5.67 14.17
N PHE A 23 0.58 5.05 14.86
CA PHE A 23 -0.13 3.88 14.36
C PHE A 23 -0.87 4.16 13.05
N CYS A 24 -1.62 5.27 13.00
CA CYS A 24 -2.38 5.68 11.83
C CYS A 24 -1.44 6.01 10.65
N MET A 25 -0.34 6.69 10.93
CA MET A 25 0.69 7.06 9.96
C MET A 25 1.40 5.84 9.36
N GLY A 26 1.63 4.78 10.15
CA GLY A 26 2.12 3.50 9.66
C GLY A 26 1.18 2.85 8.63
N ILE A 27 -0.13 2.87 8.88
CA ILE A 27 -1.15 2.37 7.94
C ILE A 27 -1.20 3.22 6.67
N PHE A 28 -1.13 4.55 6.82
CA PHE A 28 -1.13 5.49 5.69
C PHE A 28 0.06 5.30 4.76
N ASN A 29 1.23 4.95 5.28
CA ASN A 29 2.42 4.71 4.46
C ASN A 29 2.18 3.60 3.42
N GLU A 30 1.56 2.50 3.83
CA GLU A 30 1.22 1.37 2.96
C GLU A 30 0.15 1.74 1.92
N ILE A 31 -0.82 2.58 2.31
CA ILE A 31 -1.87 3.12 1.41
C ILE A 31 -1.26 3.94 0.28
N ILE A 32 -0.24 4.76 0.56
CA ILE A 32 0.39 5.62 -0.46
C ILE A 32 1.18 4.78 -1.48
N ILE A 33 1.87 3.74 -1.01
CA ILE A 33 2.58 2.79 -1.87
C ILE A 33 1.58 2.04 -2.76
N TYR A 34 0.42 1.65 -2.22
CA TYR A 34 -0.67 1.06 -3.01
C TYR A 34 -1.24 2.03 -4.04
N ASN A 35 -1.57 3.26 -3.63
CA ASN A 35 -2.17 4.26 -4.50
C ASN A 35 -1.29 4.59 -5.72
N ARG A 36 0.05 4.60 -5.61
CA ARG A 36 0.94 4.73 -6.79
C ARG A 36 0.68 3.65 -7.84
N HIS A 37 0.41 2.42 -7.41
CA HIS A 37 0.18 1.31 -8.32
C HIS A 37 -1.18 1.42 -9.03
N LEU A 38 -2.21 1.98 -8.39
CA LEU A 38 -3.49 2.27 -9.05
C LEU A 38 -3.42 3.52 -9.91
N LEU A 39 -2.72 4.58 -9.49
CA LEU A 39 -2.61 5.81 -10.29
C LEU A 39 -1.91 5.55 -11.63
N VAL A 40 -0.96 4.61 -11.68
CA VAL A 40 -0.33 4.15 -12.93
C VAL A 40 -1.26 3.29 -13.78
N GLN A 41 -2.17 2.51 -13.18
CA GLN A 41 -3.07 1.60 -13.92
C GLN A 41 -4.46 2.18 -14.25
N ARG A 42 -4.89 3.27 -13.59
CA ARG A 42 -6.22 3.90 -13.73
C ARG A 42 -6.16 5.25 -14.44
N THR A 43 -5.20 5.47 -15.34
CA THR A 43 -5.21 6.66 -16.19
C THR A 43 -6.26 6.51 -17.29
N ASN A 44 -7.53 6.80 -16.97
CA ASN A 44 -8.51 7.19 -17.98
C ASN A 44 -8.26 8.68 -18.30
N VAL A 45 -8.01 8.96 -19.58
CA VAL A 45 -7.21 10.06 -20.11
C VAL A 45 -7.90 11.44 -20.09
N TRP A 46 -8.87 11.69 -19.20
CA TRP A 46 -9.86 12.76 -19.40
C TRP A 46 -10.10 13.73 -18.22
N SER A 47 -9.44 13.57 -17.06
CA SER A 47 -9.62 14.51 -15.94
C SER A 47 -8.30 15.12 -15.49
N SER A 48 -7.89 16.15 -16.23
CA SER A 48 -6.86 17.16 -15.91
C SER A 48 -5.46 16.62 -15.57
N VAL A 49 -4.61 16.52 -16.59
CA VAL A 49 -3.17 16.19 -16.51
C VAL A 49 -2.44 16.99 -15.42
N PHE A 50 -2.86 18.24 -15.20
CA PHE A 50 -2.28 19.13 -14.20
C PHE A 50 -2.56 18.68 -12.75
N VAL A 51 -3.81 18.29 -12.46
CA VAL A 51 -4.20 17.79 -11.13
C VAL A 51 -3.51 16.47 -10.84
N GLN A 52 -3.36 15.62 -11.87
CA GLN A 52 -2.64 14.35 -11.74
C GLN A 52 -1.15 14.57 -11.39
N GLN A 53 -0.46 15.47 -12.10
CA GLN A 53 0.95 15.79 -11.82
C GLN A 53 1.15 16.40 -10.42
N LEU A 54 0.23 17.27 -9.99
CA LEU A 54 0.27 17.85 -8.65
C LEU A 54 0.05 16.78 -7.57
N CYS A 55 -0.94 15.92 -7.76
CA CYS A 55 -1.30 14.88 -6.79
C CYS A 55 -0.20 13.81 -6.68
N ILE A 56 0.44 13.43 -7.80
CA ILE A 56 1.59 12.52 -7.82
C ILE A 56 2.77 13.13 -7.05
N SER A 57 3.12 14.38 -7.35
CA SER A 57 4.25 15.07 -6.72
C SER A 57 4.01 15.29 -5.23
N LEU A 58 2.79 15.67 -4.85
CA LEU A 58 2.40 15.86 -3.45
C LEU A 58 2.43 14.54 -2.68
N SER A 59 1.88 13.46 -3.27
CA SER A 59 1.91 12.12 -2.65
C SER A 59 3.35 11.63 -2.45
N TYR A 60 4.24 11.92 -3.40
CA TYR A 60 5.66 11.60 -3.28
C TYR A 60 6.33 12.37 -2.14
N GLY A 61 6.08 13.68 -2.04
CA GLY A 61 6.58 14.51 -0.94
C GLY A 61 6.07 14.05 0.43
N VAL A 62 4.77 13.75 0.52
CA VAL A 62 4.14 13.26 1.76
C VAL A 62 4.70 11.89 2.16
N HIS A 63 4.91 10.98 1.22
CA HIS A 63 5.56 9.69 1.49
C HIS A 63 6.98 9.87 2.03
N MET A 64 7.78 10.75 1.42
CA MET A 64 9.13 11.03 1.90
C MET A 64 9.11 11.63 3.32
N LEU A 65 8.22 12.58 3.59
CA LEU A 65 8.05 13.15 4.92
C LEU A 65 7.73 12.06 5.95
N PHE A 66 6.83 11.14 5.61
CA PHE A 66 6.49 10.03 6.49
C PHE A 66 7.68 9.09 6.73
N ALA A 67 8.45 8.73 5.71
CA ALA A 67 9.67 7.94 5.87
C ALA A 67 10.68 8.60 6.82
N TYR A 68 10.89 9.92 6.69
CA TYR A 68 11.77 10.67 7.60
C TYR A 68 11.22 10.73 9.03
N CYS A 69 9.90 10.91 9.22
CA CYS A 69 9.28 10.86 10.54
C CYS A 69 9.44 9.49 11.21
N LEU A 70 9.26 8.38 10.46
CA LEU A 70 9.49 7.02 10.97
C LEU A 70 10.95 6.84 11.42
N MET A 71 11.90 7.34 10.63
CA MET A 71 13.32 7.28 10.98
C MET A 71 13.64 8.07 12.26
N LEU A 72 13.06 9.27 12.42
CA LEU A 72 13.17 10.07 13.64
C LEU A 72 12.57 9.37 14.85
N LEU A 73 11.42 8.71 14.65
CA LEU A 73 10.74 7.91 15.68
C LEU A 73 11.59 6.75 16.18
N VAL A 74 12.21 6.01 15.26
CA VAL A 74 13.11 4.90 15.58
C VAL A 74 14.27 5.38 16.47
N MET A 75 14.80 6.58 16.21
CA MET A 75 15.88 7.16 17.00
C MET A 75 15.46 7.64 18.40
N THR A 76 14.15 7.76 18.67
CA THR A 76 13.66 8.15 20.00
C THR A 76 13.69 6.98 21.00
N TYR A 77 13.82 5.73 20.51
CA TYR A 77 13.93 4.50 21.32
C TYR A 77 12.85 4.30 22.40
N ASP A 78 11.69 4.97 22.27
CA ASP A 78 10.55 4.73 23.15
C ASP A 78 9.87 3.42 22.74
N ILE A 79 9.97 2.41 23.61
CA ILE A 79 9.49 1.05 23.33
C ILE A 79 8.00 1.04 22.99
N GLY A 80 7.18 1.81 23.71
CA GLY A 80 5.73 1.87 23.47
C GLY A 80 5.40 2.36 22.06
N THR A 81 6.06 3.43 21.64
CA THR A 81 5.87 3.99 20.31
C THR A 81 6.43 3.09 19.21
N PHE A 82 7.58 2.46 19.46
CA PHE A 82 8.21 1.53 18.51
C PHE A 82 7.33 0.30 18.23
N ILE A 83 6.75 -0.30 19.27
CA ILE A 83 5.83 -1.45 19.12
C ILE A 83 4.57 -1.02 18.37
N ALA A 84 3.98 0.12 18.72
CA ALA A 84 2.78 0.63 18.04
C ALA A 84 3.04 0.90 16.55
N LEU A 85 4.21 1.44 16.21
CA LEU A 85 4.66 1.65 14.84
C LEU A 85 4.75 0.31 14.07
N ILE A 86 5.49 -0.67 14.60
CA ILE A 86 5.62 -1.99 13.97
C ILE A 86 4.25 -2.65 13.77
N PHE A 87 3.41 -2.59 14.81
CA PHE A 87 2.08 -3.17 14.75
C PHE A 87 1.20 -2.50 13.69
N GLY A 88 1.28 -1.17 13.57
CA GLY A 88 0.60 -0.41 12.52
C GLY A 88 1.06 -0.80 11.11
N LEU A 89 2.36 -1.00 10.90
CA LEU A 89 2.89 -1.46 9.61
C LEU A 89 2.41 -2.89 9.27
N ILE A 90 2.48 -3.82 10.22
CA ILE A 90 2.02 -5.21 10.02
C ILE A 90 0.53 -5.24 9.70
N LEU A 91 -0.29 -4.51 10.47
CA LEU A 91 -1.74 -4.47 10.29
C LEU A 91 -2.11 -3.80 8.96
N GLY A 92 -1.40 -2.73 8.58
CA GLY A 92 -1.56 -2.06 7.29
C GLY A 92 -1.29 -2.99 6.10
N HIS A 93 -0.18 -3.73 6.14
CA HIS A 93 0.13 -4.70 5.09
C HIS A 93 -0.88 -5.87 5.07
N PHE A 94 -1.27 -6.37 6.24
CA PHE A 94 -2.23 -7.47 6.37
C PHE A 94 -3.62 -7.12 5.81
N ILE A 95 -4.14 -5.92 6.14
CA ILE A 95 -5.46 -5.47 5.66
C ILE A 95 -5.47 -5.36 4.13
N PHE A 96 -4.39 -4.85 3.53
CA PHE A 96 -4.26 -4.74 2.08
C PHE A 96 -4.13 -6.09 1.40
N GLY A 97 -3.40 -7.03 2.00
CA GLY A 97 -3.32 -8.41 1.52
C GLY A 97 -4.70 -9.06 1.40
N ILE A 98 -5.52 -8.94 2.44
CA ILE A 98 -6.89 -9.48 2.46
C ILE A 98 -7.78 -8.79 1.42
N ILE A 99 -7.73 -7.46 1.33
CA ILE A 99 -8.53 -6.68 0.40
C ILE A 99 -8.20 -7.02 -1.06
N ARG A 100 -6.91 -7.23 -1.38
CA ARG A 100 -6.45 -7.66 -2.72
C ARG A 100 -6.94 -9.06 -3.09
N ILE A 101 -6.97 -9.98 -2.12
CA ILE A 101 -7.48 -11.35 -2.32
C ILE A 101 -8.99 -11.34 -2.56
N ARG A 102 -9.75 -10.56 -1.79
CA ARG A 102 -11.21 -10.45 -1.95
C ARG A 102 -11.60 -9.87 -3.31
N SER A 103 -10.84 -8.90 -3.81
CA SER A 103 -11.10 -8.27 -5.12
C SER A 103 -10.79 -9.20 -6.31
N ARG A 104 -9.79 -10.10 -6.22
CA ARG A 104 -9.63 -11.19 -7.22
C ARG A 104 -10.76 -12.21 -7.19
N THR A 105 -11.26 -12.53 -6.00
CA THR A 105 -12.33 -13.53 -5.83
C THR A 105 -13.63 -13.07 -6.50
N GLN A 106 -13.96 -11.78 -6.43
CA GLN A 106 -15.14 -11.20 -7.09
C GLN A 106 -15.09 -11.30 -8.63
N ILE A 107 -13.91 -11.18 -9.24
CA ILE A 107 -13.73 -11.32 -10.69
C ILE A 107 -13.98 -12.78 -11.13
N ASN A 108 -13.53 -13.77 -10.36
CA ASN A 108 -13.77 -15.18 -10.69
C ASN A 108 -15.23 -15.61 -10.54
N SER A 109 -16.00 -14.97 -9.66
CA SER A 109 -17.43 -15.28 -9.48
C SER A 109 -18.34 -14.74 -10.59
N LEU A 110 -17.89 -13.82 -11.45
CA LEU A 110 -18.63 -13.43 -12.67
C LEU A 110 -18.50 -14.52 -13.76
N THR A 111 -17.47 -15.37 -13.69
CA THR A 111 -17.21 -16.41 -14.69
C THR A 111 -17.83 -17.78 -14.33
N THR A 112 -18.65 -17.89 -13.27
CA THR A 112 -19.19 -19.18 -12.77
C THR A 112 -20.70 -19.34 -12.96
N GLU A 113 -21.34 -18.56 -13.85
CA GLU A 113 -22.72 -18.81 -14.33
C GLU A 113 -22.79 -18.90 -15.86
N THR A 114 -21.84 -19.61 -16.48
CA THR A 114 -22.04 -20.11 -17.85
C THR A 114 -21.36 -21.46 -18.00
N THR A 115 -21.94 -22.46 -17.34
CA THR A 115 -21.82 -23.84 -17.84
C THR A 115 -23.20 -24.20 -18.38
N PRO A 116 -23.29 -24.67 -19.63
CA PRO A 116 -23.38 -26.12 -19.76
C PRO A 116 -22.55 -26.71 -20.91
N LEU A 117 -21.96 -27.87 -20.61
CA LEU A 117 -21.70 -28.99 -21.52
C LEU A 117 -20.95 -28.72 -22.83
N ILE A 118 -19.61 -28.77 -22.79
CA ILE A 118 -18.85 -29.48 -23.84
C ILE A 118 -17.78 -30.34 -23.18
N ASN A 119 -18.14 -31.61 -23.03
CA ASN A 119 -17.23 -32.73 -22.93
C ASN A 119 -16.27 -32.75 -24.13
N THR A 120 -15.08 -33.31 -23.92
CA THR A 120 -14.26 -34.09 -24.88
C THR A 120 -12.88 -33.50 -25.23
N SER A 121 -11.90 -34.40 -25.10
CA SER A 121 -10.55 -34.41 -25.69
C SER A 121 -9.46 -33.57 -25.04
N SER A 122 -8.91 -34.14 -23.97
CA SER A 122 -7.46 -34.29 -23.82
C SER A 122 -6.87 -34.88 -25.11
N HIS A 123 -6.23 -34.04 -25.92
CA HIS A 123 -5.28 -34.47 -26.93
C HIS A 123 -3.99 -33.67 -26.72
N ASP A 124 -3.14 -34.23 -25.85
CA ASP A 124 -1.70 -34.02 -25.89
C ASP A 124 -1.22 -34.27 -27.32
N HIS A 125 -0.45 -33.34 -27.91
CA HIS A 125 0.64 -33.59 -28.86
C HIS A 125 1.22 -32.27 -29.40
N SER A 126 2.56 -32.23 -29.47
CA SER A 126 3.47 -31.29 -30.19
C SER A 126 4.15 -30.28 -29.25
N PHE A 127 5.36 -30.51 -28.72
CA PHE A 127 6.67 -30.75 -29.39
C PHE A 127 7.15 -29.55 -30.24
N SER A 128 8.32 -29.01 -29.86
CA SER A 128 9.24 -28.09 -30.59
C SER A 128 9.01 -26.57 -30.41
N THR A 129 9.68 -25.86 -29.47
CA THR A 129 11.07 -25.30 -29.47
C THR A 129 11.20 -23.88 -30.07
N PRO A 130 12.19 -23.08 -29.61
CA PRO A 130 12.14 -21.62 -29.52
C PRO A 130 12.73 -20.90 -30.75
N CYS A 131 12.20 -19.71 -31.07
CA CYS A 131 12.76 -18.85 -32.11
C CYS A 131 13.53 -17.69 -31.49
N CYS A 132 14.76 -17.95 -31.06
CA CYS A 132 15.81 -16.94 -30.89
C CYS A 132 17.16 -17.61 -31.17
N GLN A 133 17.54 -17.67 -32.45
CA GLN A 133 18.94 -17.85 -32.82
C GLN A 133 19.27 -17.02 -34.07
N THR A 134 20.31 -16.21 -33.87
CA THR A 134 21.06 -15.30 -34.74
C THR A 134 21.33 -15.75 -36.18
N GLU A 135 21.25 -14.80 -37.12
CA GLU A 135 22.37 -14.41 -38.01
C GLU A 135 22.35 -12.88 -38.20
#